data_AF-A0A6J5VSN0-F1
#
_entry.id   AF-A0A6J5VSN0-F1
#
_cell.length_a   1.000
_cell.length_b   1.000
_cell.length_c   1.000
_cell.angle_alpha   90.00
_cell.angle_beta   90.00
_cell.angle_gamma   90.00
#
_symmetry.space_group_name_H-M   'P 1'
#
loop_
_entity.id
_entity.type
_entity.pdbx_description
1 polymer ?
#
loop_
_entity_poly.entity_id
_entity_poly.type
_entity_poly.pdbx_seq_one_letter_code
_entity_poly.pdbx_strand_id
1 'polypeptide(L)'
;MSGSCFHCESCNGELVVASDSHARRQRGQELKDTLQRMEVQMKPVTEQLDRVKDLAFPEFGSLQDWEASGRPMYIKSVEVEVEFCWIEGQVEEAPSRQSASSQSVMRIQQKTM
;
A
#
# COMPACT_ATOMS: atom_id res chain seq x y z
N MET A 1 32.41 -7.53 48.27
CA MET A 1 31.77 -6.93 47.08
C MET A 1 30.80 -7.97 46.55
N SER A 2 29.54 -7.92 46.97
CA SER A 2 28.56 -8.99 46.68
C SER A 2 27.79 -8.62 45.42
N GLY A 3 28.16 -9.20 44.28
CA GLY A 3 27.43 -9.03 43.02
C GLY A 3 26.13 -9.82 43.08
N SER A 4 24.99 -9.12 43.13
CA SER A 4 23.68 -9.75 43.01
C SER A 4 23.47 -10.17 41.56
N CYS A 5 23.53 -11.47 41.28
CA CYS A 5 23.13 -12.01 39.98
C CYS A 5 21.60 -11.99 39.88
N PHE A 6 21.08 -11.73 38.67
CA PHE A 6 19.65 -11.79 38.41
C PHE A 6 19.23 -13.25 38.26
N HIS A 7 18.11 -13.65 38.86
CA HIS A 7 17.60 -15.01 38.79
C HIS A 7 16.17 -15.03 38.25
N CYS A 8 15.80 -16.08 37.53
CA CYS A 8 14.43 -16.30 37.07
C CYS A 8 13.55 -16.75 38.24
N GLU A 9 12.46 -16.05 38.52
CA GLU A 9 11.57 -16.35 39.66
C GLU A 9 10.88 -17.71 39.56
N SER A 10 10.71 -18.23 38.34
CA SER A 10 10.01 -19.50 38.09
C SER A 10 10.91 -20.74 38.25
N CYS A 11 12.20 -20.64 37.92
CA CYS A 11 13.14 -21.77 37.95
C CYS A 11 14.42 -21.52 38.77
N ASN A 12 14.55 -20.35 39.39
CA ASN A 12 15.71 -19.86 40.12
C ASN A 12 17.04 -19.90 39.33
N GLY A 13 16.98 -20.04 38.01
CA GLY A 13 18.15 -20.06 37.14
C GLY A 13 18.77 -18.67 37.03
N GLU A 14 20.09 -18.58 37.04
CA GLU A 14 20.83 -17.33 36.82
C GLU A 14 20.59 -16.81 35.39
N LEU A 15 20.13 -15.55 35.31
CA LEU A 15 19.89 -14.85 34.06
C LEU A 15 21.21 -14.28 33.55
N VAL A 16 21.78 -14.99 32.59
CA VAL A 16 22.94 -14.51 31.83
C VAL A 16 22.43 -13.61 30.71
N VAL A 17 23.11 -12.48 30.48
CA VAL A 17 22.81 -11.61 29.33
C VAL A 17 22.87 -12.46 28.07
N ALA A 18 21.76 -12.53 27.35
CA ALA A 18 21.72 -13.23 26.08
C ALA A 18 22.72 -12.54 25.15
N SER A 19 23.82 -13.24 24.82
CA SER A 19 24.77 -12.78 23.82
C SER A 19 23.98 -12.44 22.56
N ASP A 20 24.28 -11.28 21.98
CA ASP A 20 23.70 -10.78 20.74
C ASP A 20 23.92 -11.79 19.61
N SER A 21 23.06 -12.79 19.52
CA SER A 21 23.11 -13.75 18.46
C SER A 21 22.74 -13.03 17.18
N HIS A 22 23.46 -13.33 16.09
CA HIS A 22 23.19 -12.74 14.78
C HIS A 22 21.71 -12.89 14.36
N ALA A 23 21.04 -13.94 14.83
CA ALA A 23 19.60 -14.15 14.64
C ALA A 23 18.68 -13.13 15.33
N ARG A 24 19.07 -12.53 16.47
CA ARG A 24 18.32 -11.45 17.12
C ARG A 24 18.57 -10.12 16.41
N ARG A 25 19.81 -9.84 16.02
CA ARG A 25 20.16 -8.63 15.25
C ARG A 25 19.51 -8.65 13.87
N GLN A 26 19.53 -9.79 13.19
CA GLN A 26 18.89 -9.97 11.88
C GLN A 26 17.38 -9.73 11.97
N ARG A 27 16.68 -10.35 12.93
CA ARG A 27 15.23 -10.11 13.11
C ARG A 27 14.92 -8.64 13.44
N GLY A 28 15.73 -8.00 14.27
CA GLY A 28 15.58 -6.57 14.56
C GLY A 28 15.74 -5.70 13.31
N GLN A 29 16.70 -6.04 12.46
CA GLN A 29 16.95 -5.32 11.20
C GLN A 29 15.83 -5.55 10.19
N GLU A 30 15.36 -6.80 10.01
CA GLU A 30 14.25 -7.13 9.11
C GLU A 30 12.96 -6.39 9.49
N LEU A 31 12.66 -6.31 10.78
CA LEU A 31 11.51 -5.54 11.28
C LEU A 31 11.68 -4.05 11.01
N LYS A 32 12.88 -3.49 11.26
CA LYS A 32 13.18 -2.08 10.99
C LYS A 32 13.03 -1.73 9.51
N ASP A 33 13.56 -2.58 8.64
CA ASP A 33 13.45 -2.39 7.18
C ASP A 33 11.99 -2.48 6.73
N THR A 34 11.21 -3.37 7.34
CA THR A 34 9.77 -3.51 7.04
C THR A 34 8.99 -2.28 7.48
N LEU A 35 9.25 -1.76 8.68
CA LEU A 35 8.66 -0.51 9.16
C LEU A 35 9.00 0.66 8.25
N GLN A 36 10.27 0.80 7.86
CA GLN A 36 10.69 1.88 6.97
C GLN A 36 10.01 1.79 5.60
N ARG A 37 9.88 0.58 5.02
CA ARG A 37 9.15 0.40 3.75
C ARG A 37 7.68 0.80 3.87
N MET A 38 7.02 0.41 4.96
CA MET A 38 5.62 0.79 5.20
C MET A 38 5.47 2.30 5.36
N GLU A 39 6.38 2.96 6.08
CA GLU A 39 6.37 4.42 6.24
C GLU A 39 6.49 5.13 4.88
N VAL A 40 7.39 4.67 4.01
CA VAL A 40 7.53 5.20 2.65
C VAL A 40 6.26 4.99 1.83
N GLN A 41 5.64 3.80 1.93
CA GLN A 41 4.39 3.50 1.20
C GLN A 41 3.18 4.27 1.74
N MET A 42 3.17 4.63 3.02
CA MET A 42 2.08 5.38 3.67
C MET A 42 2.17 6.89 3.45
N LYS A 43 3.35 7.41 3.11
CA LYS A 43 3.57 8.84 2.91
C LYS A 43 2.65 9.46 1.85
N PRO A 44 2.47 8.90 0.63
CA PRO A 44 1.60 9.50 -0.40
C PRO A 44 0.14 9.60 0.04
N VAL A 45 -0.36 8.58 0.74
CA VAL A 45 -1.73 8.55 1.28
C VAL A 45 -1.89 9.60 2.37
N THR A 46 -0.89 9.71 3.26
CA THR A 46 -0.88 10.73 4.32
C THR A 46 -0.89 12.14 3.72
N GLU A 47 -0.09 12.40 2.68
CA GLU A 47 -0.07 13.68 1.98
C GLU A 47 -1.40 13.97 1.26
N GLN A 48 -2.08 12.95 0.72
CA GLN A 48 -3.43 13.10 0.15
C GLN A 48 -4.44 13.49 1.21
N LEU A 49 -4.43 12.79 2.36
CA LEU A 49 -5.30 13.08 3.49
C LEU A 49 -5.05 14.49 4.04
N ASP A 50 -3.80 14.91 4.11
CA ASP A 50 -3.45 16.26 4.59
C ASP A 50 -3.97 17.38 3.70
N ARG A 51 -4.14 17.13 2.40
CA ARG A 51 -4.75 18.11 1.48
C ARG A 51 -6.26 18.20 1.63
N VAL A 52 -6.92 17.12 2.03
CA VAL A 52 -8.39 17.05 2.08
C VAL A 52 -8.96 17.27 3.49
N LYS A 53 -8.15 17.07 4.54
CA LYS A 53 -8.61 17.15 5.94
C LYS A 53 -9.17 18.53 6.32
N ASP A 54 -8.65 19.59 5.69
CA ASP A 54 -9.00 20.98 6.00
C ASP A 54 -10.04 21.56 5.01
N LEU A 55 -10.49 20.77 4.04
CA LEU A 55 -11.53 21.20 3.13
C LEU A 55 -12.87 21.27 3.88
N ALA A 56 -13.63 22.33 3.63
CA ALA A 56 -14.99 22.42 4.12
C ALA A 56 -15.77 21.18 3.67
N PHE A 57 -16.62 20.66 4.56
CA PHE A 57 -17.49 19.56 4.21
C PHE A 57 -18.33 19.98 3.00
N PRO A 58 -18.39 19.18 1.93
CA PRO A 58 -19.24 19.49 0.80
C PRO A 58 -20.68 19.68 1.28
N GLU A 59 -21.37 20.68 0.77
CA GLU A 59 -22.82 20.74 0.96
C GLU A 59 -23.43 19.60 0.16
N PHE A 60 -23.89 18.57 0.87
CA PHE A 60 -24.74 17.55 0.31
C PHE A 60 -26.17 18.09 0.32
N GLY A 61 -26.75 18.28 -0.86
CA GLY A 61 -28.14 18.71 -1.00
C GLY A 61 -29.11 17.76 -0.29
N SER A 62 -30.33 18.24 -0.04
CA SER A 62 -31.42 17.43 0.50
C SER A 62 -31.84 16.32 -0.47
N LEU A 63 -32.53 15.29 0.01
CA LEU A 63 -33.04 14.21 -0.84
C LEU A 63 -33.86 14.75 -2.04
N GLN A 64 -34.59 15.85 -1.84
CA GLN A 64 -35.34 16.51 -2.92
C GLN A 64 -34.41 17.12 -3.97
N ASP A 65 -33.27 17.70 -3.58
CA ASP A 65 -32.28 18.22 -4.53
C ASP A 65 -31.68 17.09 -5.38
N TRP A 66 -31.43 15.93 -4.77
CA TRP A 66 -30.98 14.72 -5.46
C TRP A 66 -32.04 14.10 -6.38
N GLU A 67 -33.31 14.22 -6.03
CA GLU A 67 -34.43 13.77 -6.88
C GLU A 67 -34.70 14.76 -8.03
N ALA A 68 -34.52 16.05 -7.78
CA ALA A 68 -34.70 17.13 -8.75
C ALA A 68 -33.54 17.24 -9.75
N SER A 69 -32.31 16.89 -9.37
CA SER A 69 -31.16 16.84 -10.29
C SER A 69 -31.30 15.76 -11.38
N GLY A 70 -32.38 14.99 -11.34
CA GLY A 70 -32.69 13.92 -12.25
C GLY A 70 -31.76 12.74 -11.99
N ARG A 71 -32.27 11.70 -11.33
CA ARG A 71 -31.58 10.41 -11.39
C ARG A 71 -31.40 10.07 -12.88
N PRO A 72 -30.18 9.77 -13.37
CA PRO A 72 -30.09 8.78 -14.42
C PRO A 72 -30.61 7.50 -13.76
N MET A 73 -31.91 7.22 -13.94
CA MET A 73 -32.39 5.86 -13.91
C MET A 73 -31.45 5.16 -14.89
N TYR A 74 -30.54 4.32 -14.38
CA TYR A 74 -29.40 3.71 -15.07
C TYR A 74 -28.49 4.65 -15.88
N ILE A 75 -27.25 4.79 -15.42
CA ILE A 75 -26.15 5.22 -16.28
C ILE A 75 -26.01 4.16 -17.39
N LYS A 76 -26.44 4.48 -18.61
CA LYS A 76 -26.40 3.57 -19.78
C LYS A 76 -24.98 3.12 -20.11
N SER A 77 -24.05 4.03 -19.96
CA SER A 77 -22.62 3.85 -20.08
C SER A 77 -21.99 5.21 -19.81
N VAL A 78 -20.87 5.22 -19.08
CA VAL A 78 -19.94 6.36 -19.08
C VAL A 78 -18.70 5.83 -19.78
N GLU A 79 -18.38 6.42 -20.93
CA GLU A 79 -17.11 6.18 -21.60
C GLU A 79 -16.04 6.95 -20.83
N VAL A 80 -15.17 6.22 -20.12
CA VAL A 80 -14.02 6.78 -19.43
C VAL A 80 -12.78 6.40 -20.22
N GLU A 81 -12.11 7.41 -20.78
CA GLU A 81 -10.81 7.23 -21.40
C GLU A 81 -9.74 7.25 -20.30
N VAL A 82 -9.17 6.08 -20.01
CA VAL A 82 -8.13 5.93 -18.97
C VAL A 82 -6.79 5.82 -19.67
N GLU A 83 -5.99 6.89 -19.58
CA GLU A 83 -4.60 6.87 -20.03
C GLU A 83 -3.73 6.21 -18.96
N PHE A 84 -3.26 5.00 -19.23
CA PHE A 84 -2.29 4.32 -18.38
C PHE A 84 -0.88 4.76 -18.78
N CYS A 85 -0.29 5.66 -18.00
CA CYS A 85 1.13 5.96 -18.12
C CYS A 85 1.91 4.89 -17.35
N TRP A 86 2.47 3.92 -18.07
CA TRP A 86 3.39 2.95 -17.47
C TRP A 86 4.65 3.69 -17.02
N ILE A 87 4.94 3.66 -15.72
CA ILE A 87 6.27 4.00 -15.23
C ILE A 87 7.13 2.78 -15.51
N GLU A 88 7.98 2.84 -16.53
CA GLU A 88 9.02 1.83 -16.73
C GLU A 88 10.00 1.91 -15.55
N GLY A 89 9.75 1.09 -14.54
CA GLY A 89 10.76 0.76 -13.55
C GLY A 89 11.81 -0.11 -14.22
N GLN A 90 13.05 0.37 -14.27
CA GLN A 90 14.18 -0.38 -14.80
C GLN A 90 14.36 -1.68 -13.99
N VAL A 91 13.90 -2.79 -14.55
CA VAL A 91 14.46 -4.11 -14.25
C VAL A 91 15.63 -4.26 -15.21
N GLU A 92 16.85 -4.16 -14.67
CA GLU A 92 18.08 -4.59 -15.33
C GLU A 92 17.94 -6.08 -15.68
N GLU A 93 17.70 -6.38 -16.95
CA GLU A 93 17.76 -7.73 -17.51
C GLU A 93 18.55 -7.69 -18.82
N ALA A 94 19.38 -8.71 -19.00
CA ALA A 94 20.57 -8.74 -19.85
C ALA A 94 20.27 -8.69 -21.36
N PRO A 95 21.27 -8.42 -22.23
CA PRO A 95 20.99 -7.99 -23.59
C PRO A 95 20.76 -9.18 -24.51
N SER A 96 19.54 -9.36 -25.02
CA SER A 96 19.38 -9.88 -26.39
C SER A 96 18.01 -9.58 -27.01
N ARG A 97 18.07 -8.65 -27.97
CA ARG A 97 17.42 -8.64 -29.29
C ARG A 97 15.89 -8.85 -29.42
N GLN A 98 15.33 -7.79 -30.02
CA GLN A 98 14.14 -7.71 -30.89
C GLN A 98 12.81 -7.47 -30.19
N SER A 99 12.52 -6.19 -29.99
CA SER A 99 11.19 -5.64 -29.76
C SER A 99 10.30 -5.87 -30.98
N ALA A 100 9.33 -6.76 -30.87
CA ALA A 100 8.12 -6.71 -31.66
C ALA A 100 7.01 -6.16 -30.75
N SER A 101 6.76 -4.85 -30.85
CA SER A 101 5.62 -4.19 -30.21
C SER A 101 4.32 -4.74 -30.81
N SER A 102 3.80 -5.81 -30.22
CA SER A 102 2.53 -6.38 -30.61
C SER A 102 1.41 -5.69 -29.82
N GLN A 103 0.80 -4.65 -30.41
CA GLN A 103 -0.42 -4.05 -29.88
C GLN A 103 -1.55 -5.08 -29.97
N SER A 104 -1.87 -5.72 -28.84
CA SER A 104 -3.03 -6.59 -28.74
C SER A 104 -4.24 -5.79 -28.27
N VAL A 105 -5.10 -5.40 -29.22
CA VAL A 105 -6.42 -4.83 -28.90
C VAL A 105 -7.34 -5.98 -28.49
N MET A 106 -7.57 -6.15 -27.18
CA MET A 106 -8.58 -7.09 -26.70
C MET A 106 -9.97 -6.50 -26.94
N ARG A 107 -10.72 -7.10 -27.87
CA ARG A 107 -12.16 -6.83 -28.04
C ARG A 107 -12.95 -7.82 -27.21
N ILE A 108 -13.53 -7.37 -26.11
CA ILE A 108 -14.47 -8.18 -25.33
C ILE A 108 -15.85 -7.97 -25.95
N GLN A 109 -16.34 -8.98 -26.66
CA GLN A 109 -17.72 -9.02 -27.14
C GLN A 109 -18.58 -9.69 -26.08
N GLN A 110 -19.60 -9.01 -25.56
CA GLN A 110 -20.63 -9.64 -24.74
C GLN A 110 -21.84 -9.99 -25.62
N LYS A 111 -22.22 -11.26 -25.60
CA LYS A 111 -23.41 -11.79 -26.26
C LYS A 111 -24.58 -11.73 -25.29
N THR A 112 -25.61 -10.98 -25.64
CA THR A 112 -26.88 -10.94 -24.91
C THR A 112 -27.73 -12.18 -25.21
N MET A 113 -28.45 -12.67 -24.21
CA MET A 113 -29.51 -13.69 -24.35
C MET A 113 -30.81 -13.09 -24.86
#